data_AF-A0A840GWF2-F1
#
_entry.id   AF-A0A840GWF2-F1
#
_cell.length_a   1.000
_cell.length_b   1.000
_cell.length_c   1.000
_cell.angle_alpha   90.00
_cell.angle_beta   90.00
_cell.angle_gamma   90.00
#
_symmetry.space_group_name_H-M   'P 1'
#
loop_
_entity.id
_entity.type
_entity.pdbx_description
1 polymer ?
#
loop_
_entity_poly.entity_id
_entity_poly.type
_entity_poly.pdbx_seq_one_letter_code
_entity_poly.pdbx_strand_id
1 'polypeptide(L)'
;MDHARDPAPNPSPKNLVICCDGTGNEISENISNVLKLYRCLRKTEKTQPRQMVFYDPGVGTVTEPTTWHRLKANINLVLGLATGYGLDDNVLSAYCFLVEHYAPGDKIYLFGFSRGAYTVRVLAGLIHKVGLIRPEQANLAGSGLVAYKQYSGTGRGNDIEDLRNVAFDDQGPLPKDEFDLAAQFARITSTRWPTIHFIGVWDTVASVIVPRADRLFWPSLEELAFTLRNPSVKIFRQAIAIDERRCMFRLKKYEEPQEFWSNRYVPDEKKVPQDILQVWFAGVHSDVGGGYPEAESGDSKYPLLWMIDEAEKAGLNFNPATIKQLAWGIQRKNSPFQYVEPAYTGKTGMLHNSMTAGWRLLEFLPKSAKYKEWPERKVYFGFYIPDCEPRPIPEGAHVHESVLKRMAVEPDYRPVNLPKDYVTVPMPVGPQHAEAETVGV
;
A
#
# COMPACT_ATOMS: atom_id res chain seq x y z
N MET A 1 56.43 -12.10 -1.00
CA MET A 1 55.66 -10.98 -1.58
C MET A 1 54.20 -11.36 -1.40
N ASP A 2 53.61 -10.89 -0.30
CA ASP A 2 52.20 -11.13 0.01
C ASP A 2 51.34 -10.25 -0.89
N HIS A 3 50.57 -10.88 -1.77
CA HIS A 3 49.47 -10.21 -2.46
C HIS A 3 48.31 -10.04 -1.49
N ALA A 4 48.35 -8.97 -0.70
CA ALA A 4 47.16 -8.45 -0.04
C ALA A 4 46.14 -8.11 -1.13
N ARG A 5 45.05 -8.88 -1.22
CA ARG A 5 43.87 -8.51 -2.00
C ARG A 5 43.28 -7.27 -1.34
N ASP A 6 43.25 -6.15 -2.05
CA ASP A 6 42.46 -4.99 -1.64
C ASP A 6 41.04 -5.46 -1.30
N PRO A 7 40.46 -5.04 -0.16
CA PRO A 7 39.07 -5.33 0.14
C PRO A 7 38.21 -4.74 -0.98
N ALA A 8 37.33 -5.55 -1.55
CA ALA A 8 36.40 -5.11 -2.59
C ALA A 8 35.69 -3.83 -2.11
N PRO A 9 35.57 -2.79 -2.97
CA PRO A 9 34.92 -1.56 -2.58
C PRO A 9 33.50 -1.86 -2.08
N ASN A 10 33.11 -1.28 -0.95
CA ASN A 10 31.74 -1.40 -0.45
C ASN A 10 30.79 -1.03 -1.61
N PRO A 11 29.82 -1.91 -1.97
CA PRO A 11 28.91 -1.62 -3.05
C PRO A 11 28.17 -0.31 -2.74
N SER A 12 28.08 0.57 -3.73
CA SER A 12 27.37 1.85 -3.62
C SER A 12 25.92 1.62 -3.14
N PRO A 13 25.36 2.51 -2.30
CA PRO A 13 23.97 2.39 -1.84
C PRO A 13 22.98 2.15 -2.97
N LYS A 14 22.01 1.27 -2.75
CA LYS A 14 21.00 0.88 -3.74
C LYS A 14 19.57 1.15 -3.25
N ASN A 15 18.64 1.18 -4.20
CA ASN A 15 17.21 1.22 -3.95
C ASN A 15 16.66 -0.22 -3.96
N LEU A 16 16.12 -0.68 -2.84
CA LEU A 16 15.37 -1.93 -2.72
C LEU A 16 13.88 -1.60 -2.85
N VAL A 17 13.22 -2.16 -3.85
CA VAL A 17 11.82 -1.84 -4.18
C VAL A 17 10.97 -3.10 -4.02
N ILE A 18 9.97 -3.06 -3.15
CA ILE A 18 9.01 -4.14 -2.95
C ILE A 18 7.67 -3.69 -3.55
N CYS A 19 7.11 -4.49 -4.44
CA CYS A 19 5.81 -4.26 -5.04
C CYS A 19 4.88 -5.44 -4.71
N CYS A 20 3.89 -5.24 -3.84
CA CYS A 20 2.91 -6.27 -3.48
C CYS A 20 1.54 -5.94 -4.06
N ASP A 21 1.02 -6.78 -4.95
CA ASP A 21 -0.29 -6.56 -5.56
C ASP A 21 -1.44 -7.08 -4.68
N GLY A 22 -2.65 -6.61 -4.97
CA GLY A 22 -3.88 -7.11 -4.41
C GLY A 22 -4.24 -8.50 -4.97
N THR A 23 -5.08 -9.22 -4.24
CA THR A 23 -5.55 -10.54 -4.64
C THR A 23 -6.48 -10.52 -5.84
N GLY A 24 -6.27 -11.46 -6.77
CA GLY A 24 -7.09 -11.64 -7.96
C GLY A 24 -6.64 -10.83 -9.17
N ASN A 25 -5.52 -10.10 -9.08
CA ASN A 25 -4.95 -9.38 -10.20
C ASN A 25 -4.12 -10.35 -11.07
N GLU A 26 -4.67 -10.71 -12.23
CA GLU A 26 -4.00 -11.58 -13.19
C GLU A 26 -2.95 -10.80 -14.02
N ILE A 27 -1.83 -11.44 -14.33
CA ILE A 27 -0.74 -10.85 -15.14
C ILE A 27 -1.13 -10.71 -16.63
N SER A 28 -2.26 -11.27 -17.06
CA SER A 28 -2.59 -11.48 -18.48
C SER A 28 -3.39 -10.36 -19.17
N GLU A 29 -4.44 -9.80 -18.54
CA GLU A 29 -5.34 -8.85 -19.23
C GLU A 29 -5.66 -7.57 -18.43
N ASN A 30 -5.88 -7.69 -17.12
CA ASN A 30 -6.32 -6.59 -16.26
C ASN A 30 -5.22 -6.19 -15.28
N ILE A 31 -4.40 -5.22 -15.68
CA ILE A 31 -3.20 -4.86 -14.94
C ILE A 31 -3.45 -3.81 -13.85
N SER A 32 -2.96 -4.08 -12.64
CA SER A 32 -2.98 -3.15 -11.52
C SER A 32 -1.98 -2.00 -11.70
N ASN A 33 -2.15 -0.94 -10.92
CA ASN A 33 -1.19 0.16 -10.85
C ASN A 33 0.13 -0.26 -10.20
N VAL A 34 0.14 -1.29 -9.34
CA VAL A 34 1.38 -1.89 -8.80
C VAL A 34 2.19 -2.52 -9.91
N LEU A 35 1.55 -3.32 -10.78
CA LEU A 35 2.22 -3.96 -11.90
C LEU A 35 2.63 -2.95 -12.98
N LYS A 36 1.80 -1.93 -13.25
CA LYS A 36 2.17 -0.82 -14.14
C LYS A 36 3.40 -0.08 -13.60
N LEU A 37 3.42 0.28 -12.31
CA LEU A 37 4.57 0.90 -11.66
C LEU A 37 5.81 0.01 -11.77
N TYR A 38 5.68 -1.29 -11.44
CA TYR A 38 6.75 -2.28 -11.58
C TYR A 38 7.33 -2.30 -13.01
N ARG A 39 6.49 -2.22 -14.05
CA ARG A 39 6.93 -2.18 -15.45
C ARG A 39 7.60 -0.85 -15.81
N CYS A 40 7.20 0.25 -15.19
CA CYS A 40 7.81 1.57 -15.39
C CYS A 40 9.19 1.70 -14.72
N LEU A 41 9.50 0.93 -13.68
CA LEU A 41 10.79 1.02 -12.99
C LEU A 41 11.97 0.69 -13.91
N ARG A 42 13.06 1.48 -13.79
CA ARG A 42 14.32 1.19 -14.49
C ARG A 42 15.12 0.14 -13.71
N LYS A 43 15.34 -1.03 -14.31
CA LYS A 43 15.95 -2.21 -13.68
C LYS A 43 17.27 -2.64 -14.34
N THR A 44 17.96 -1.69 -14.96
CA THR A 44 19.23 -1.98 -15.66
C THR A 44 20.41 -1.92 -14.71
N GLU A 45 21.45 -2.71 -14.94
CA GLU A 45 22.74 -2.64 -14.21
C GLU A 45 23.37 -1.24 -14.23
N LYS A 46 23.04 -0.43 -15.26
CA LYS A 46 23.53 0.95 -15.42
C LYS A 46 22.74 2.00 -14.64
N THR A 47 21.65 1.61 -13.98
CA THR A 47 20.82 2.54 -13.20
C THR A 47 21.58 2.93 -11.94
N GLN A 48 21.68 4.22 -11.65
CA GLN A 48 22.34 4.73 -10.45
C GLN A 48 21.40 5.67 -9.68
N PRO A 49 21.09 5.39 -8.40
CA PRO A 49 21.42 4.17 -7.65
C PRO A 49 20.86 2.89 -8.29
N ARG A 50 21.54 1.75 -8.12
CA ARG A 50 21.04 0.44 -8.58
C ARG A 50 19.65 0.20 -7.97
N GLN A 51 18.71 -0.31 -8.76
CA GLN A 51 17.36 -0.63 -8.27
C GLN A 51 17.11 -2.13 -8.34
N MET A 52 16.97 -2.76 -7.18
CA MET A 52 16.58 -4.17 -7.07
C MET A 52 15.11 -4.23 -6.74
N VAL A 53 14.32 -4.88 -7.59
CA VAL A 53 12.86 -4.84 -7.54
C VAL A 53 12.31 -6.23 -7.32
N PHE A 54 11.54 -6.40 -6.26
CA PHE A 54 10.77 -7.60 -5.94
C PHE A 54 9.29 -7.34 -6.25
N TYR A 55 8.62 -8.29 -6.90
CA TYR A 55 7.20 -8.21 -7.22
C TYR A 55 6.48 -9.46 -6.71
N ASP A 56 5.44 -9.24 -5.92
CA ASP A 56 4.53 -10.25 -5.41
C ASP A 56 3.15 -10.08 -6.08
N PRO A 57 2.62 -11.11 -6.77
CA PRO A 57 1.35 -11.04 -7.49
C PRO A 57 0.10 -11.11 -6.59
N GLY A 58 0.25 -11.22 -5.27
CA GLY A 58 -0.87 -11.40 -4.34
C GLY A 58 -1.37 -12.86 -4.23
N VAL A 59 -2.25 -13.10 -3.25
CA VAL A 59 -2.82 -14.44 -2.98
C VAL A 59 -3.82 -14.83 -4.08
N GLY A 60 -3.79 -16.08 -4.55
CA GLY A 60 -4.85 -16.67 -5.38
C GLY A 60 -4.66 -16.55 -6.91
N THR A 61 -3.51 -16.05 -7.37
CA THR A 61 -3.20 -15.86 -8.79
C THR A 61 -2.72 -17.17 -9.43
N VAL A 62 -3.56 -18.21 -9.42
CA VAL A 62 -3.27 -19.46 -10.14
C VAL A 62 -3.67 -19.29 -11.61
N THR A 63 -2.66 -19.31 -12.47
CA THR A 63 -2.80 -19.30 -13.93
C THR A 63 -3.41 -20.60 -14.44
N GLU A 64 -4.71 -20.61 -14.74
CA GLU A 64 -5.35 -21.25 -15.92
C GLU A 64 -6.90 -21.08 -15.89
N PRO A 65 -7.58 -20.85 -17.03
CA PRO A 65 -8.95 -20.34 -17.04
C PRO A 65 -10.01 -21.43 -17.26
N THR A 66 -10.99 -21.49 -16.36
CA THR A 66 -12.37 -21.89 -16.73
C THR A 66 -13.37 -20.91 -16.11
N THR A 67 -14.29 -20.40 -16.93
CA THR A 67 -15.19 -19.26 -16.63
C THR A 67 -16.11 -19.50 -15.43
N TRP A 68 -16.56 -20.73 -15.21
CA TRP A 68 -17.38 -21.12 -14.06
C TRP A 68 -16.57 -21.21 -12.76
N HIS A 69 -15.29 -21.54 -12.84
CA HIS A 69 -14.38 -21.48 -11.70
C HIS A 69 -14.04 -20.03 -11.32
N ARG A 70 -14.03 -19.05 -12.23
CA ARG A 70 -13.77 -17.63 -11.87
C ARG A 70 -14.84 -17.02 -10.96
N LEU A 71 -16.14 -17.27 -11.19
CA LEU A 71 -17.20 -16.73 -10.31
C LEU A 71 -17.17 -17.40 -8.93
N LYS A 72 -16.98 -18.73 -8.89
CA LYS A 72 -16.88 -19.50 -7.65
C LYS A 72 -15.55 -19.25 -6.91
N ALA A 73 -14.46 -19.04 -7.64
CA ALA A 73 -13.17 -18.61 -7.11
C ALA A 73 -13.28 -17.19 -6.58
N ASN A 74 -13.89 -16.23 -7.28
CA ASN A 74 -14.10 -14.88 -6.75
C ASN A 74 -14.95 -14.89 -5.47
N ILE A 75 -16.01 -15.71 -5.39
CA ILE A 75 -16.82 -15.84 -4.16
C ILE A 75 -16.06 -16.58 -3.04
N ASN A 76 -15.34 -17.66 -3.34
CA ASN A 76 -14.54 -18.42 -2.35
C ASN A 76 -13.26 -17.69 -1.94
N LEU A 77 -12.68 -16.88 -2.81
CA LEU A 77 -11.53 -16.01 -2.57
C LEU A 77 -11.98 -14.80 -1.76
N VAL A 78 -13.22 -14.31 -1.96
CA VAL A 78 -13.88 -13.29 -1.13
C VAL A 78 -14.26 -13.85 0.25
N LEU A 79 -14.74 -15.09 0.35
CA LEU A 79 -14.93 -15.78 1.63
C LEU A 79 -13.58 -16.15 2.27
N GLY A 80 -12.55 -16.42 1.46
CA GLY A 80 -11.15 -16.57 1.85
C GLY A 80 -10.45 -15.26 2.18
N LEU A 81 -11.04 -14.08 1.86
CA LEU A 81 -10.62 -12.79 2.41
C LEU A 81 -10.84 -12.76 3.94
N ALA A 82 -11.68 -13.68 4.44
CA ALA A 82 -11.99 -13.79 5.85
C ALA A 82 -11.06 -14.74 6.63
N THR A 83 -10.02 -15.26 6.00
CA THR A 83 -8.97 -16.03 6.67
C THR A 83 -7.64 -15.43 6.24
N GLY A 84 -6.69 -15.18 7.16
CA GLY A 84 -5.38 -14.58 6.85
C GLY A 84 -4.46 -15.41 5.94
N TYR A 85 -5.02 -16.33 5.14
CA TYR A 85 -4.34 -17.27 4.26
C TYR A 85 -3.57 -16.52 3.15
N GLY A 86 -2.25 -16.71 3.12
CA GLY A 86 -1.32 -16.12 2.15
C GLY A 86 -0.82 -14.70 2.48
N LEU A 87 -1.36 -13.99 3.48
CA LEU A 87 -0.78 -12.71 3.90
C LEU A 87 0.61 -12.91 4.52
N ASP A 88 0.72 -13.88 5.42
CA ASP A 88 1.97 -14.19 6.12
C ASP A 88 3.07 -14.60 5.12
N ASP A 89 2.73 -15.41 4.11
CA ASP A 89 3.68 -15.85 3.08
C ASP A 89 4.19 -14.68 2.22
N ASN A 90 3.31 -13.75 1.83
CA ASN A 90 3.70 -12.58 1.06
C ASN A 90 4.60 -11.64 1.87
N VAL A 91 4.27 -11.42 3.16
CA VAL A 91 5.12 -10.63 4.08
C VAL A 91 6.48 -11.31 4.26
N LEU A 92 6.52 -12.63 4.50
CA LEU A 92 7.76 -13.37 4.68
C LEU A 92 8.63 -13.37 3.43
N SER A 93 8.04 -13.54 2.25
CA SER A 93 8.79 -13.52 0.98
C SER A 93 9.47 -12.17 0.75
N ALA A 94 8.75 -11.07 0.94
CA ALA A 94 9.29 -9.72 0.84
C ALA A 94 10.32 -9.42 1.95
N TYR A 95 10.06 -9.88 3.18
CA TYR A 95 10.99 -9.73 4.29
C TYR A 95 12.30 -10.48 4.06
N CYS A 96 12.24 -11.73 3.61
CA CYS A 96 13.43 -12.54 3.27
C CYS A 96 14.23 -11.91 2.13
N PHE A 97 13.57 -11.35 1.11
CA PHE A 97 14.25 -10.58 0.07
C PHE A 97 15.05 -9.40 0.67
N LEU A 98 14.46 -8.64 1.60
CA LEU A 98 15.17 -7.55 2.27
C LEU A 98 16.30 -8.06 3.18
N VAL A 99 16.08 -9.14 3.91
CA VAL A 99 17.11 -9.79 4.75
C VAL A 99 18.34 -10.14 3.91
N GLU A 100 18.15 -10.75 2.74
CA GLU A 100 19.25 -11.19 1.88
C GLU A 100 19.98 -10.02 1.21
N HIS A 101 19.26 -8.98 0.78
CA HIS A 101 19.83 -7.96 -0.12
C HIS A 101 20.18 -6.63 0.56
N TYR A 102 19.65 -6.34 1.75
CA TYR A 102 19.87 -5.06 2.41
C TYR A 102 21.28 -4.88 2.95
N ALA A 103 21.91 -3.76 2.59
CA ALA A 103 23.15 -3.26 3.17
C ALA A 103 22.91 -1.88 3.82
N PRO A 104 23.69 -1.50 4.86
CA PRO A 104 23.61 -0.17 5.44
C PRO A 104 23.75 0.94 4.39
N GLY A 105 22.82 1.89 4.41
CA GLY A 105 22.77 3.00 3.45
C GLY A 105 21.79 2.78 2.29
N ASP A 106 21.31 1.56 2.08
CA ASP A 106 20.26 1.28 1.09
C ASP A 106 18.94 1.96 1.46
N LYS A 107 18.16 2.32 0.44
CA LYS A 107 16.82 2.89 0.60
C LYS A 107 15.76 1.84 0.27
N ILE A 108 14.82 1.65 1.19
CA ILE A 108 13.69 0.72 1.03
C ILE A 108 12.45 1.50 0.55
N TYR A 109 11.90 1.08 -0.58
CA TYR A 109 10.66 1.58 -1.17
C TYR A 109 9.63 0.46 -1.17
N LEU A 110 8.44 0.72 -0.63
CA LEU A 110 7.37 -0.27 -0.58
C LEU A 110 6.14 0.24 -1.33
N PHE A 111 5.61 -0.56 -2.23
CA PHE A 111 4.43 -0.27 -3.01
C PHE A 111 3.39 -1.36 -2.87
N GLY A 112 2.12 -0.99 -2.75
CA GLY A 112 1.06 -1.99 -2.81
C GLY A 112 -0.33 -1.45 -3.05
N PHE A 113 -1.22 -2.32 -3.51
CA PHE A 113 -2.62 -2.01 -3.77
C PHE A 113 -3.51 -2.92 -2.92
N SER A 114 -4.60 -2.37 -2.37
CA SER A 114 -5.64 -3.15 -1.69
C SER A 114 -5.08 -3.91 -0.49
N ARG A 115 -5.15 -5.25 -0.51
CA ARG A 115 -4.49 -6.13 0.46
C ARG A 115 -2.97 -6.04 0.38
N GLY A 116 -2.39 -5.94 -0.82
CA GLY A 116 -0.95 -5.75 -1.00
C GLY A 116 -0.45 -4.44 -0.38
N ALA A 117 -1.30 -3.40 -0.35
CA ALA A 117 -1.02 -2.19 0.42
C ALA A 117 -0.94 -2.45 1.93
N TYR A 118 -1.82 -3.29 2.46
CA TYR A 118 -1.75 -3.70 3.86
C TYR A 118 -0.53 -4.60 4.10
N THR A 119 -0.19 -5.52 3.18
CA THR A 119 1.03 -6.35 3.22
C THR A 119 2.29 -5.51 3.39
N VAL A 120 2.46 -4.43 2.60
CA VAL A 120 3.66 -3.59 2.73
C VAL A 120 3.67 -2.75 4.01
N ARG A 121 2.52 -2.35 4.54
CA ARG A 121 2.44 -1.70 5.86
C ARG A 121 2.80 -2.67 6.98
N VAL A 122 2.35 -3.92 6.90
CA VAL A 122 2.70 -4.99 7.84
C VAL A 122 4.19 -5.30 7.76
N LEU A 123 4.77 -5.35 6.56
CA LEU A 123 6.20 -5.50 6.37
C LEU A 123 6.99 -4.36 7.03
N ALA A 124 6.56 -3.11 6.84
CA ALA A 124 7.16 -1.96 7.51
C ALA A 124 7.04 -2.03 9.04
N GLY A 125 5.90 -2.49 9.55
CA GLY A 125 5.68 -2.71 10.99
C GLY A 125 6.56 -3.82 11.57
N LEU A 126 6.71 -4.93 10.85
CA LEU A 126 7.63 -6.02 11.19
C LEU A 126 9.07 -5.52 11.25
N ILE A 127 9.52 -4.77 10.23
CA ILE A 127 10.87 -4.19 10.20
C ILE A 127 11.08 -3.19 11.33
N HIS A 128 10.07 -2.37 11.65
CA HIS A 128 10.15 -1.42 12.76
C HIS A 128 10.31 -2.14 14.12
N LYS A 129 9.48 -3.15 14.37
CA LYS A 129 9.41 -3.83 15.67
C LYS A 129 10.50 -4.88 15.87
N VAL A 130 10.76 -5.69 14.85
CA VAL A 130 11.69 -6.82 14.89
C VAL A 130 13.04 -6.48 14.27
N GLY A 131 13.09 -5.61 13.26
CA GLY A 131 14.32 -5.33 12.52
C GLY A 131 14.53 -6.31 11.38
N LEU A 132 15.72 -6.30 10.77
CA LEU A 132 16.15 -7.31 9.82
C LEU A 132 17.14 -8.27 10.51
N ILE A 133 16.75 -9.54 10.58
CA ILE A 133 17.63 -10.65 10.95
C ILE A 133 18.76 -10.81 9.93
N ARG A 134 19.86 -11.49 10.27
CA ARG A 134 20.94 -11.72 9.32
C ARG A 134 20.55 -12.73 8.22
N PRO A 135 21.14 -12.68 7.02
CA PRO A 135 20.90 -13.66 5.97
C PRO A 135 21.09 -15.11 6.44
N GLU A 136 22.09 -15.37 7.28
CA GLU A 136 22.39 -16.71 7.81
C GLU A 136 21.29 -17.25 8.74
N GLN A 137 20.40 -16.37 9.23
CA GLN A 137 19.30 -16.70 10.12
C GLN A 137 17.93 -16.59 9.43
N ALA A 138 17.89 -16.56 8.08
CA ALA A 138 16.64 -16.44 7.32
C ALA A 138 15.59 -17.50 7.69
N ASN A 139 16.02 -18.67 8.18
CA ASN A 139 15.15 -19.73 8.70
C ASN A 139 14.29 -19.29 9.91
N LEU A 140 14.68 -18.24 10.62
CA LEU A 140 13.94 -17.68 11.76
C LEU A 140 12.95 -16.59 11.38
N ALA A 141 12.85 -16.20 10.10
CA ALA A 141 11.94 -15.15 9.64
C ALA A 141 10.47 -15.44 10.04
N GLY A 142 10.04 -16.69 9.90
CA GLY A 142 8.70 -17.13 10.33
C GLY A 142 8.46 -16.91 11.82
N SER A 143 9.43 -17.26 12.67
CA SER A 143 9.36 -17.03 14.12
C SER A 143 9.30 -15.55 14.47
N GLY A 144 10.04 -14.71 13.74
CA GLY A 144 9.98 -13.25 13.91
C GLY A 144 8.60 -12.68 13.58
N LEU A 145 7.98 -13.13 12.49
CA LEU A 145 6.61 -12.74 12.13
C LEU A 145 5.60 -13.19 13.19
N VAL A 146 5.72 -14.41 13.72
CA VAL A 146 4.85 -14.91 14.81
C VAL A 146 4.98 -14.05 16.06
N ALA A 147 6.21 -13.72 16.49
CA ALA A 147 6.45 -12.86 17.66
C ALA A 147 5.85 -11.46 17.46
N TYR A 148 5.98 -10.89 16.26
CA TYR A 148 5.37 -9.61 15.89
C TYR A 148 3.83 -9.66 15.91
N LYS A 149 3.21 -10.74 15.41
CA LYS A 149 1.75 -10.93 15.44
C LYS A 149 1.24 -11.11 16.87
N GLN A 150 1.98 -11.83 17.73
CA GLN A 150 1.66 -11.95 19.15
C GLN A 150 1.70 -10.58 19.86
N TYR A 151 2.72 -9.77 19.60
CA TYR A 151 2.78 -8.39 20.09
C TYR A 151 1.57 -7.58 19.62
N SER A 152 1.23 -7.67 18.33
CA SER A 152 0.05 -7.00 17.76
C SER A 152 -1.26 -7.46 18.40
N GLY A 153 -1.38 -8.74 18.76
CA GLY A 153 -2.54 -9.33 19.42
C GLY A 153 -2.84 -8.75 20.80
N THR A 154 -1.88 -8.04 21.41
CA THR A 154 -2.09 -7.27 22.66
C THR A 154 -2.84 -5.95 22.45
N GLY A 155 -3.06 -5.54 21.20
CA GLY A 155 -3.68 -4.27 20.83
C GLY A 155 -2.73 -3.08 20.76
N ARG A 156 -1.42 -3.31 20.91
CA ARG A 156 -0.37 -2.27 20.92
C ARG A 156 0.22 -1.98 19.55
N GLY A 157 0.86 -0.82 19.44
CA GLY A 157 1.75 -0.39 18.36
C GLY A 157 1.12 0.58 17.37
N ASN A 158 -0.15 0.91 17.50
CA ASN A 158 -0.79 1.96 16.68
C ASN A 158 -1.13 3.22 17.50
N ASP A 159 -1.14 3.15 18.84
CA ASP A 159 -1.35 4.31 19.70
C ASP A 159 -0.06 5.10 19.91
N ILE A 160 -0.18 6.43 20.05
CA ILE A 160 0.98 7.30 20.31
C ILE A 160 1.69 6.97 21.63
N GLU A 161 0.95 6.47 22.63
CA GLU A 161 1.50 6.05 23.92
C GLU A 161 2.46 4.85 23.78
N ASP A 162 2.25 4.00 22.76
CA ASP A 162 3.15 2.86 22.52
C ASP A 162 4.54 3.29 22.06
N LEU A 163 4.66 4.51 21.50
CA LEU A 163 5.92 5.13 21.10
C LEU A 163 6.59 5.92 22.22
N ARG A 164 5.92 6.10 23.38
CA ARG A 164 6.53 6.75 24.55
C ARG A 164 7.35 5.78 25.38
N ASN A 165 8.40 6.31 25.99
CA ASN A 165 9.30 5.60 26.91
C ASN A 165 9.84 4.29 26.32
N VAL A 166 10.07 4.25 25.01
CA VAL A 166 10.69 3.09 24.36
C VAL A 166 12.18 3.14 24.68
N ALA A 167 12.62 2.20 25.52
CA ALA A 167 14.01 2.09 25.91
C ALA A 167 14.76 1.15 24.95
N PHE A 168 16.01 1.49 24.65
CA PHE A 168 16.89 0.71 23.79
C PHE A 168 18.26 0.56 24.46
N ASP A 169 18.93 -0.55 24.21
CA ASP A 169 20.35 -0.74 24.53
C ASP A 169 21.11 -1.21 23.28
N ASP A 170 22.37 -1.62 23.45
CA ASP A 170 23.24 -2.08 22.35
C ASP A 170 22.72 -3.35 21.65
N GLN A 171 21.85 -4.12 22.30
CA GLN A 171 21.29 -5.37 21.77
C GLN A 171 19.94 -5.14 21.07
N GLY A 172 19.17 -4.13 21.46
CA GLY A 172 17.94 -3.78 20.76
C GLY A 172 16.90 -3.07 21.63
N PRO A 173 15.60 -3.09 21.22
CA PRO A 173 14.53 -2.55 22.06
C PRO A 173 14.42 -3.38 23.34
N LEU A 174 14.29 -2.72 24.48
CA LEU A 174 14.01 -3.39 25.75
C LEU A 174 12.53 -3.82 25.77
N PRO A 175 12.21 -5.06 26.19
CA PRO A 175 10.83 -5.49 26.38
C PRO A 175 10.14 -4.59 27.41
N LYS A 176 8.96 -4.06 27.06
CA LYS A 176 8.15 -3.28 28.02
C LYS A 176 7.56 -4.15 29.13
N ASP A 177 7.29 -5.42 28.82
CA ASP A 177 6.82 -6.45 29.74
C ASP A 177 7.11 -7.86 29.19
N GLU A 178 6.67 -8.88 29.93
CA GLU A 178 6.83 -10.30 29.58
C GLU A 178 6.13 -10.70 28.27
N PHE A 179 5.17 -9.91 27.79
CA PHE A 179 4.40 -10.18 26.58
C PHE A 179 5.04 -9.55 25.33
N ASP A 180 6.09 -8.73 25.48
CA ASP A 180 6.85 -8.16 24.36
C ASP A 180 7.90 -9.14 23.81
N LEU A 181 7.41 -10.32 23.38
CA LEU A 181 8.22 -11.37 22.77
C LEU A 181 8.92 -10.90 21.50
N ALA A 182 8.32 -9.95 20.77
CA ALA A 182 8.93 -9.37 19.58
C ALA A 182 10.21 -8.60 19.91
N ALA A 183 10.24 -7.83 21.01
CA ALA A 183 11.46 -7.16 21.47
C ALA A 183 12.53 -8.17 21.92
N GLN A 184 12.14 -9.22 22.65
CA GLN A 184 13.07 -10.29 23.05
C GLN A 184 13.66 -11.00 21.84
N PHE A 185 12.82 -11.41 20.88
CA PHE A 185 13.26 -12.03 19.63
C PHE A 185 14.23 -11.12 18.87
N ALA A 186 13.91 -9.83 18.78
CA ALA A 186 14.76 -8.86 18.10
C ALA A 186 16.15 -8.74 18.74
N ARG A 187 16.24 -8.69 20.07
CA ARG A 187 17.52 -8.65 20.80
C ARG A 187 18.40 -9.87 20.54
N ILE A 188 17.78 -11.04 20.30
CA ILE A 188 18.49 -12.30 20.05
C ILE A 188 18.97 -12.40 18.60
N THR A 189 18.15 -11.97 17.64
CA THR A 189 18.30 -12.36 16.23
C THR A 189 18.61 -11.19 15.30
N SER A 190 18.22 -9.98 15.67
CA SER A 190 18.14 -8.85 14.75
C SER A 190 19.31 -7.91 14.94
N THR A 191 19.98 -7.63 13.83
CA THR A 191 21.26 -6.90 13.86
C THR A 191 21.26 -5.67 12.97
N ARG A 192 20.19 -5.46 12.20
CA ARG A 192 20.06 -4.35 11.24
C ARG A 192 18.69 -3.71 11.41
N TRP A 193 18.66 -2.39 11.48
CA TRP A 193 17.45 -1.62 11.80
C TRP A 193 17.25 -0.51 10.77
N PRO A 194 16.90 -0.86 9.52
CA PRO A 194 16.68 0.13 8.49
C PRO A 194 15.44 0.97 8.78
N THR A 195 15.45 2.19 8.25
CA THR A 195 14.23 2.97 8.05
C THR A 195 13.63 2.66 6.68
N ILE A 196 12.34 2.95 6.51
CA ILE A 196 11.64 2.83 5.24
C ILE A 196 11.63 4.20 4.59
N HIS A 197 12.24 4.32 3.42
CA HIS A 197 12.40 5.62 2.75
C HIS A 197 11.08 6.09 2.14
N PHE A 198 10.30 5.19 1.56
CA PHE A 198 9.02 5.54 0.91
C PHE A 198 8.01 4.38 1.00
N ILE A 199 6.77 4.69 1.35
CA ILE A 199 5.62 3.79 1.19
C ILE A 199 4.59 4.46 0.28
N GLY A 200 4.30 3.82 -0.85
CA GLY A 200 3.29 4.27 -1.81
C GLY A 200 2.18 3.26 -1.97
N VAL A 201 0.97 3.59 -1.54
CA VAL A 201 -0.16 2.64 -1.55
C VAL A 201 -1.37 3.15 -2.30
N TRP A 202 -2.07 2.22 -2.97
CA TRP A 202 -3.38 2.47 -3.54
C TRP A 202 -4.44 1.77 -2.69
N ASP A 203 -5.43 2.55 -2.26
CA ASP A 203 -6.67 2.16 -1.59
C ASP A 203 -6.54 1.01 -0.60
N THR A 204 -5.81 1.23 0.50
CA THR A 204 -5.51 0.18 1.48
C THR A 204 -6.78 -0.35 2.16
N VAL A 205 -6.95 -1.67 2.09
CA VAL A 205 -8.02 -2.40 2.79
C VAL A 205 -7.39 -3.54 3.60
N ALA A 206 -7.86 -3.74 4.83
CA ALA A 206 -7.41 -4.87 5.64
C ALA A 206 -8.32 -6.08 5.40
N SER A 207 -7.71 -7.23 5.09
CA SER A 207 -8.40 -8.53 4.96
C SER A 207 -7.93 -9.49 6.05
N VAL A 208 -7.91 -9.04 7.30
CA VAL A 208 -7.54 -9.90 8.43
C VAL A 208 -8.78 -10.13 9.27
N ILE A 209 -9.61 -11.07 8.83
CA ILE A 209 -10.53 -11.75 9.74
C ILE A 209 -9.78 -12.98 10.22
N VAL A 210 -9.53 -13.08 11.53
CA VAL A 210 -8.98 -14.29 12.14
C VAL A 210 -10.13 -15.02 12.82
N PRO A 211 -10.50 -16.23 12.35
CA PRO A 211 -11.42 -17.07 13.11
C PRO A 211 -10.71 -17.50 14.40
N ARG A 212 -11.20 -17.01 15.53
CA ARG A 212 -10.64 -17.28 16.86
C ARG A 212 -11.30 -18.50 17.48
N ALA A 213 -10.56 -19.59 17.66
CA ALA A 213 -11.07 -20.82 18.26
C ALA A 213 -11.54 -20.60 19.71
N ASP A 214 -10.93 -19.65 20.43
CA ASP A 214 -11.31 -19.17 21.76
C ASP A 214 -12.62 -18.36 21.79
N ARG A 215 -13.15 -17.95 20.64
CA ARG A 215 -14.41 -17.18 20.51
C ARG A 215 -15.47 -17.90 19.68
N LEU A 216 -15.47 -19.24 19.70
CA LEU A 216 -16.39 -20.06 18.88
C LEU A 216 -16.33 -19.66 17.38
N PHE A 217 -15.12 -19.37 16.88
CA PHE A 217 -14.86 -18.90 15.51
C PHE A 217 -15.51 -17.56 15.15
N TRP A 218 -15.93 -16.76 16.13
CA TRP A 218 -16.40 -15.40 15.86
C TRP A 218 -15.28 -14.55 15.25
N PRO A 219 -15.50 -13.89 14.10
CA PRO A 219 -14.47 -13.19 13.37
C PRO A 219 -13.95 -11.97 14.16
N SER A 220 -12.63 -11.89 14.40
CA SER A 220 -11.98 -10.66 14.87
C SER A 220 -11.18 -10.01 13.75
N LEU A 221 -11.34 -8.69 13.60
CA LEU A 221 -10.42 -7.89 12.80
C LEU A 221 -9.15 -7.71 13.63
N GLU A 222 -8.05 -8.32 13.21
CA GLU A 222 -6.74 -8.06 13.84
C GLU A 222 -6.04 -6.90 13.13
N GLU A 223 -5.96 -5.77 13.82
CA GLU A 223 -5.11 -4.64 13.45
C GLU A 223 -3.69 -5.00 13.85
N LEU A 224 -2.77 -5.08 12.88
CA LEU A 224 -1.38 -5.37 13.20
C LEU A 224 -0.67 -4.08 13.65
N ALA A 225 0.29 -4.24 14.57
CA ALA A 225 1.04 -3.15 15.15
C ALA A 225 1.76 -2.32 14.06
N PHE A 226 1.87 -1.02 14.26
CA PHE A 226 2.59 -0.11 13.37
C PHE A 226 2.12 -0.08 11.90
N THR A 227 0.85 -0.43 11.65
CA THR A 227 0.25 -0.38 10.29
C THR A 227 -0.54 0.90 10.04
N LEU A 228 -1.00 1.57 11.10
CA LEU A 228 -1.65 2.88 11.03
C LEU A 228 -0.68 4.02 11.36
N ARG A 229 0.34 3.71 12.16
CA ARG A 229 1.38 4.63 12.63
C ARG A 229 2.75 3.96 12.58
N ASN A 230 3.76 4.54 11.95
CA ASN A 230 5.10 3.92 11.92
C ASN A 230 6.21 4.98 11.85
N PRO A 231 6.96 5.20 12.94
CA PRO A 231 7.97 6.25 12.96
C PRO A 231 9.22 5.91 12.15
N SER A 232 9.40 4.66 11.71
CA SER A 232 10.51 4.31 10.82
C SER A 232 10.24 4.64 9.35
N VAL A 233 9.04 5.09 9.00
CA VAL A 233 8.69 5.47 7.63
C VAL A 233 8.96 6.96 7.43
N LYS A 234 9.71 7.32 6.39
CA LYS A 234 10.07 8.73 6.11
C LYS A 234 9.00 9.44 5.28
N ILE A 235 8.58 8.82 4.19
CA ILE A 235 7.61 9.36 3.23
C ILE A 235 6.47 8.35 3.06
N PHE A 236 5.24 8.81 3.22
CA PHE A 236 4.03 8.00 3.04
C PHE A 236 3.09 8.67 2.04
N ARG A 237 2.63 7.89 1.06
CA ARG A 237 1.69 8.30 0.01
C ARG A 237 0.55 7.31 -0.09
N GLN A 238 -0.69 7.79 -0.06
CA GLN A 238 -1.86 6.96 -0.27
C GLN A 238 -2.83 7.60 -1.26
N ALA A 239 -3.13 6.87 -2.34
CA ALA A 239 -4.23 7.20 -3.24
C ALA A 239 -5.51 6.49 -2.74
N ILE A 240 -6.61 7.22 -2.61
CA ILE A 240 -7.85 6.73 -1.98
C ILE A 240 -9.02 6.85 -2.95
N ALA A 241 -9.84 5.81 -3.05
CA ALA A 241 -11.08 5.84 -3.83
C ALA A 241 -12.21 6.55 -3.09
N ILE A 242 -12.78 7.60 -3.69
CA ILE A 242 -13.89 8.36 -3.12
C ILE A 242 -15.24 7.64 -3.24
N ASP A 243 -15.45 6.88 -4.32
CA ASP A 243 -16.75 6.30 -4.69
C ASP A 243 -16.94 4.85 -4.21
N GLU A 244 -15.94 4.27 -3.54
CA GLU A 244 -16.01 2.90 -3.03
C GLU A 244 -16.93 2.78 -1.79
N ARG A 245 -17.91 1.89 -1.87
CA ARG A 245 -19.01 1.76 -0.90
C ARG A 245 -19.18 0.36 -0.32
N ARG A 246 -18.38 -0.64 -0.72
CA ARG A 246 -18.50 -2.00 -0.20
C ARG A 246 -18.08 -2.07 1.27
N CYS A 247 -18.89 -2.72 2.11
CA CYS A 247 -18.72 -2.82 3.56
C CYS A 247 -17.48 -3.62 3.98
N MET A 248 -16.94 -4.44 3.07
CA MET A 248 -15.70 -5.21 3.20
C MET A 248 -14.46 -4.50 2.62
N PHE A 249 -14.65 -3.37 1.94
CA PHE A 249 -13.56 -2.54 1.38
C PHE A 249 -13.43 -1.23 2.16
N ARG A 250 -13.54 -1.32 3.50
CA ARG A 250 -13.35 -0.14 4.35
C ARG A 250 -11.89 0.29 4.34
N LEU A 251 -11.70 1.60 4.22
CA LEU A 251 -10.41 2.22 4.06
C LEU A 251 -9.61 2.11 5.37
N LYS A 252 -8.37 1.62 5.27
CA LYS A 252 -7.40 1.76 6.36
C LYS A 252 -6.66 3.08 6.22
N LYS A 253 -7.16 4.09 6.94
CA LYS A 253 -6.55 5.43 7.04
C LYS A 253 -5.18 5.32 7.69
N TYR A 254 -4.20 6.07 7.18
CA TYR A 254 -2.95 6.28 7.90
C TYR A 254 -3.14 7.47 8.86
N GLU A 255 -2.65 7.38 10.10
CA GLU A 255 -2.85 8.45 11.08
C GLU A 255 -2.03 9.69 10.72
N GLU A 256 -2.55 10.87 10.98
CA GLU A 256 -1.85 12.14 10.76
C GLU A 256 -2.13 13.10 11.91
N PRO A 257 -1.14 13.88 12.39
CA PRO A 257 0.28 13.87 12.01
C PRO A 257 1.09 12.76 12.71
N GLN A 258 2.29 12.46 12.19
CA GLN A 258 3.28 11.57 12.81
C GLN A 258 4.70 12.11 12.72
N GLU A 259 5.62 11.49 13.46
CA GLU A 259 7.05 11.82 13.47
C GLU A 259 7.86 10.74 12.77
N PHE A 260 8.93 11.14 12.08
CA PHE A 260 9.94 10.27 11.51
C PHE A 260 11.17 10.18 12.40
N TRP A 261 11.61 8.94 12.67
CA TRP A 261 12.79 8.61 13.45
C TRP A 261 13.87 8.07 12.51
N SER A 262 14.93 8.87 12.29
CA SER A 262 16.05 8.52 11.40
C SER A 262 16.80 7.27 11.84
N ASN A 263 16.76 6.98 13.14
CA ASN A 263 17.16 5.73 13.77
C ASN A 263 16.45 5.63 15.12
N ARG A 264 16.57 4.49 15.80
CA ARG A 264 15.90 4.24 17.08
C ARG A 264 16.37 5.05 18.28
N TYR A 265 17.59 5.60 18.22
CA TYR A 265 18.20 6.39 19.30
C TYR A 265 18.12 7.88 19.02
N VAL A 266 17.29 8.30 18.04
CA VAL A 266 17.15 9.72 17.70
C VAL A 266 16.61 10.48 18.93
N PRO A 267 17.33 11.52 19.41
CA PRO A 267 16.82 12.36 20.47
C PRO A 267 15.50 13.03 20.07
N ASP A 268 14.60 13.28 21.03
CA ASP A 268 13.28 13.87 20.76
C ASP A 268 13.37 15.19 19.98
N GLU A 269 14.34 16.03 20.31
CA GLU A 269 14.64 17.31 19.64
C GLU A 269 15.07 17.17 18.15
N LYS A 270 15.50 15.98 17.71
CA LYS A 270 15.92 15.69 16.33
C LYS A 270 14.88 14.92 15.54
N LYS A 271 13.75 14.56 16.15
CA LYS A 271 12.61 13.97 15.45
C LYS A 271 12.00 15.04 14.56
N VAL A 272 11.65 14.64 13.33
CA VAL A 272 11.07 15.55 12.33
C VAL A 272 9.67 15.07 11.96
N PRO A 273 8.77 15.96 11.52
CA PRO A 273 7.49 15.54 10.97
C PRO A 273 7.68 14.53 9.83
N GLN A 274 6.87 13.48 9.82
CA GLN A 274 6.81 12.55 8.70
C GLN A 274 6.17 13.24 7.50
N ASP A 275 6.68 12.98 6.30
CA ASP A 275 6.09 13.48 5.06
C ASP A 275 4.94 12.55 4.64
N ILE A 276 3.71 12.90 5.01
CA ILE A 276 2.50 12.11 4.74
C ILE A 276 1.61 12.88 3.76
N LEU A 277 1.10 12.19 2.73
CA LEU A 277 0.10 12.75 1.83
C LEU A 277 -0.91 11.67 1.41
N GLN A 278 -2.17 11.87 1.81
CA GLN A 278 -3.31 11.02 1.44
C GLN A 278 -4.25 11.78 0.50
N VAL A 279 -4.38 11.32 -0.76
CA VAL A 279 -5.12 12.02 -1.82
C VAL A 279 -6.33 11.19 -2.27
N TRP A 280 -7.49 11.83 -2.35
CA TRP A 280 -8.75 11.24 -2.79
C TRP A 280 -8.95 11.42 -4.29
N PHE A 281 -9.16 10.32 -5.00
CA PHE A 281 -9.36 10.26 -6.44
C PHE A 281 -10.78 9.81 -6.77
N ALA A 282 -11.30 10.29 -7.90
CA ALA A 282 -12.56 9.84 -8.48
C ALA A 282 -12.50 8.34 -8.81
N GLY A 283 -13.61 7.63 -8.62
CA GLY A 283 -13.72 6.21 -8.91
C GLY A 283 -13.78 5.29 -7.70
N VAL A 284 -14.09 4.03 -7.97
CA VAL A 284 -14.13 2.94 -6.99
C VAL A 284 -12.75 2.32 -6.80
N HIS A 285 -12.64 1.28 -5.96
CA HIS A 285 -11.37 0.65 -5.57
C HIS A 285 -10.39 0.37 -6.72
N SER A 286 -10.88 -0.23 -7.82
CA SER A 286 -10.07 -0.58 -8.99
C SER A 286 -9.92 0.56 -9.99
N ASP A 287 -10.71 1.63 -9.90
CA ASP A 287 -10.43 2.87 -10.62
C ASP A 287 -9.21 3.58 -10.03
N VAL A 288 -8.93 3.39 -8.73
CA VAL A 288 -7.73 3.96 -8.10
C VAL A 288 -6.53 3.03 -8.17
N GLY A 289 -6.73 1.75 -7.90
CA GLY A 289 -5.66 0.75 -7.89
C GLY A 289 -5.36 0.08 -9.22
N GLY A 290 -6.19 0.29 -10.25
CA GLY A 290 -6.15 -0.47 -11.49
C GLY A 290 -6.83 -1.85 -11.37
N GLY A 291 -6.83 -2.60 -12.48
CA GLY A 291 -7.46 -3.93 -12.57
C GLY A 291 -8.78 -3.97 -13.35
N TYR A 292 -9.26 -2.85 -13.89
CA TYR A 292 -10.26 -2.86 -14.96
C TYR A 292 -9.61 -3.12 -16.33
N PRO A 293 -10.40 -3.53 -17.35
CA PRO A 293 -9.89 -3.68 -18.72
C PRO A 293 -9.21 -2.41 -19.21
N GLU A 294 -8.14 -2.56 -20.00
CA GLU A 294 -7.34 -1.40 -20.45
C GLU A 294 -8.18 -0.36 -21.20
N ALA A 295 -9.21 -0.78 -21.95
CA ALA A 295 -10.12 0.12 -22.66
C ALA A 295 -10.96 1.04 -21.74
N GLU A 296 -11.03 0.73 -20.45
CA GLU A 296 -11.83 1.43 -19.42
C GLU A 296 -10.92 1.96 -18.29
N SER A 297 -9.60 1.93 -18.49
CA SER A 297 -8.60 2.16 -17.44
C SER A 297 -8.17 3.62 -17.25
N GLY A 298 -8.83 4.59 -17.89
CA GLY A 298 -8.43 5.99 -17.95
C GLY A 298 -8.32 6.64 -16.57
N ASP A 299 -9.29 6.40 -15.68
CA ASP A 299 -9.28 6.97 -14.32
C ASP A 299 -8.06 6.49 -13.52
N SER A 300 -7.71 5.21 -13.65
CA SER A 300 -6.59 4.58 -12.94
C SER A 300 -5.22 5.14 -13.31
N LYS A 301 -5.12 5.88 -14.43
CA LYS A 301 -3.87 6.50 -14.83
C LYS A 301 -3.51 7.70 -13.96
N TYR A 302 -4.48 8.44 -13.43
CA TYR A 302 -4.21 9.58 -12.54
C TYR A 302 -3.46 9.20 -11.26
N PRO A 303 -3.96 8.26 -10.43
CA PRO A 303 -3.24 7.85 -9.23
C PRO A 303 -1.95 7.07 -9.53
N LEU A 304 -1.82 6.45 -10.72
CA LEU A 304 -0.55 5.88 -11.17
C LEU A 304 0.48 6.97 -11.43
N LEU A 305 0.13 7.98 -12.22
CA LEU A 305 1.01 9.09 -12.58
C LEU A 305 1.43 9.89 -11.34
N TRP A 306 0.47 10.19 -10.47
CA TRP A 306 0.73 10.84 -9.18
C TRP A 306 1.74 10.06 -8.33
N MET A 307 1.55 8.73 -8.18
CA MET A 307 2.47 7.91 -7.40
C MET A 307 3.87 7.84 -8.03
N ILE A 308 3.96 7.79 -9.37
CA ILE A 308 5.25 7.81 -10.08
C ILE A 308 5.99 9.12 -9.82
N ASP A 309 5.30 10.26 -9.92
CA ASP A 309 5.87 11.59 -9.67
C ASP A 309 6.38 11.72 -8.22
N GLU A 310 5.58 11.31 -7.24
CA GLU A 310 5.99 11.32 -5.83
C GLU A 310 7.18 10.39 -5.54
N ALA A 311 7.20 9.20 -6.16
CA ALA A 311 8.32 8.27 -6.02
C ALA A 311 9.59 8.78 -6.72
N GLU A 312 9.46 9.46 -7.86
CA GLU A 312 10.58 10.08 -8.58
C GLU A 312 11.19 11.23 -7.79
N LYS A 313 10.37 12.11 -7.21
CA LYS A 313 10.81 13.14 -6.24
C LYS A 313 11.54 12.54 -5.04
N ALA A 314 11.14 11.34 -4.60
CA ALA A 314 11.83 10.62 -3.54
C ALA A 314 13.15 9.94 -3.97
N GLY A 315 13.50 9.96 -5.26
CA GLY A 315 14.77 9.45 -5.80
C GLY A 315 14.68 8.07 -6.47
N LEU A 316 13.49 7.64 -6.88
CA LEU A 316 13.28 6.42 -7.66
C LEU A 316 13.39 6.70 -9.17
N ASN A 317 14.03 5.79 -9.90
CA ASN A 317 14.28 5.94 -11.33
C ASN A 317 13.28 5.14 -12.17
N PHE A 318 12.68 5.80 -13.16
CA PHE A 318 11.75 5.17 -14.09
C PHE A 318 12.29 5.14 -15.53
N ASN A 319 11.61 4.39 -16.38
CA ASN A 319 11.80 4.40 -17.83
C ASN A 319 10.77 5.35 -18.45
N PRO A 320 11.18 6.56 -18.91
CA PRO A 320 10.25 7.56 -19.45
C PRO A 320 9.47 7.06 -20.64
N ALA A 321 10.08 6.26 -21.51
CA ALA A 321 9.38 5.68 -22.65
C ALA A 321 8.25 4.74 -22.18
N THR A 322 8.43 4.05 -21.05
CA THR A 322 7.44 3.09 -20.53
C THR A 322 6.30 3.82 -19.84
N ILE A 323 6.60 4.93 -19.15
CA ILE A 323 5.59 5.84 -18.63
C ILE A 323 4.76 6.44 -19.77
N LYS A 324 5.40 6.98 -20.82
CA LYS A 324 4.72 7.52 -22.00
C LYS A 324 3.75 6.50 -22.61
N GLN A 325 4.15 5.23 -22.72
CA GLN A 325 3.29 4.19 -23.26
C GLN A 325 2.19 3.75 -22.29
N LEU A 326 2.53 3.33 -21.07
CA LEU A 326 1.59 2.66 -20.15
C LEU A 326 0.66 3.63 -19.42
N ALA A 327 1.18 4.80 -19.03
CA ALA A 327 0.47 5.76 -18.20
C ALA A 327 -0.19 6.86 -19.04
N TRP A 328 0.51 7.34 -20.09
CA TRP A 328 0.00 8.38 -20.98
C TRP A 328 -0.69 7.85 -22.26
N GLY A 329 -0.70 6.53 -22.49
CA GLY A 329 -1.35 5.95 -23.68
C GLY A 329 -0.63 6.26 -25.02
N ILE A 330 0.60 6.76 -24.99
CA ILE A 330 1.34 7.14 -26.21
C ILE A 330 1.90 5.88 -26.88
N GLN A 331 1.31 5.52 -28.02
CA GLN A 331 1.68 4.31 -28.76
C GLN A 331 3.15 4.33 -29.21
N ARG A 332 3.85 3.22 -28.97
CA ARG A 332 5.21 3.01 -29.51
C ARG A 332 5.16 2.33 -30.86
N LYS A 333 6.04 2.76 -31.79
CA LYS A 333 6.11 2.27 -33.17
C LYS A 333 6.14 0.74 -33.32
N ASN A 334 6.79 0.02 -32.40
CA ASN A 334 6.98 -1.44 -32.49
C ASN A 334 6.31 -2.23 -31.35
N SER A 335 5.37 -1.63 -30.61
CA SER A 335 4.70 -2.36 -29.53
C SER A 335 3.35 -2.91 -29.99
N PRO A 336 3.06 -4.20 -29.75
CA PRO A 336 1.73 -4.77 -30.03
C PRO A 336 0.68 -4.38 -28.98
N PHE A 337 1.10 -3.75 -27.87
CA PHE A 337 0.20 -3.37 -26.78
C PHE A 337 -0.19 -1.90 -26.90
N GLN A 338 -1.51 -1.67 -26.83
CA GLN A 338 -2.12 -0.34 -26.81
C GLN A 338 -2.68 -0.05 -25.43
N TYR A 339 -2.49 1.18 -24.97
CA TYR A 339 -2.94 1.66 -23.65
C TYR A 339 -3.73 2.95 -23.85
N VAL A 340 -4.75 3.15 -23.02
CA VAL A 340 -5.56 4.38 -23.03
C VAL A 340 -4.83 5.50 -22.29
N GLU A 341 -5.11 6.73 -22.70
CA GLU A 341 -4.66 7.92 -21.98
C GLU A 341 -5.48 8.17 -20.70
N PRO A 342 -4.99 9.00 -19.76
CA PRO A 342 -5.77 9.39 -18.59
C PRO A 342 -7.05 10.10 -18.99
N ALA A 343 -8.18 9.61 -18.50
CA ALA A 343 -9.50 10.18 -18.78
C ALA A 343 -10.39 10.11 -17.53
N TYR A 344 -11.14 11.19 -17.27
CA TYR A 344 -12.07 11.31 -16.13
C TYR A 344 -13.55 11.24 -16.56
N THR A 345 -13.81 10.98 -17.84
CA THR A 345 -15.16 10.83 -18.41
C THR A 345 -15.08 10.06 -19.73
N GLY A 346 -16.22 9.81 -20.37
CA GLY A 346 -16.32 9.09 -21.63
C GLY A 346 -16.08 7.59 -21.46
N LYS A 347 -15.87 6.89 -22.58
CA LYS A 347 -15.74 5.41 -22.58
C LYS A 347 -14.51 4.93 -21.81
N THR A 348 -13.41 5.66 -21.89
CA THR A 348 -12.14 5.27 -21.25
C THR A 348 -12.06 5.69 -19.79
N GLY A 349 -12.78 6.72 -19.36
CA GLY A 349 -12.87 7.21 -17.98
C GLY A 349 -14.27 7.06 -17.40
N MET A 350 -14.94 5.94 -17.68
CA MET A 350 -16.29 5.71 -17.15
C MET A 350 -16.23 5.43 -15.65
N LEU A 351 -17.20 5.94 -14.89
CA LEU A 351 -17.28 5.64 -13.47
C LEU A 351 -17.80 4.21 -13.27
N HIS A 352 -16.97 3.32 -12.74
CA HIS A 352 -17.39 1.95 -12.49
C HIS A 352 -18.25 1.85 -11.23
N ASN A 353 -19.15 0.87 -11.23
CA ASN A 353 -19.91 0.50 -10.04
C ASN A 353 -19.46 -0.89 -9.54
N SER A 354 -18.61 -0.90 -8.50
CA SER A 354 -18.13 -2.13 -7.88
C SER A 354 -19.20 -2.89 -7.08
N MET A 355 -20.36 -2.26 -6.84
CA MET A 355 -21.45 -2.80 -6.03
C MET A 355 -22.36 -3.73 -6.83
N THR A 356 -21.86 -4.93 -7.12
CA THR A 356 -22.61 -6.00 -7.80
C THR A 356 -23.74 -6.56 -6.91
N ALA A 357 -24.65 -7.35 -7.50
CA ALA A 357 -25.74 -7.98 -6.76
C ALA A 357 -25.26 -8.84 -5.56
N GLY A 358 -24.12 -9.53 -5.70
CA GLY A 358 -23.52 -10.29 -4.60
C GLY A 358 -23.04 -9.40 -3.46
N TRP A 359 -22.39 -8.27 -3.78
CA TRP A 359 -21.99 -7.28 -2.77
C TRP A 359 -23.20 -6.66 -2.08
N ARG A 360 -24.28 -6.36 -2.82
CA ARG A 360 -25.52 -5.83 -2.24
C ARG A 360 -26.12 -6.72 -1.17
N LEU A 361 -26.02 -8.05 -1.28
CA LEU A 361 -26.48 -8.95 -0.22
C LEU A 361 -25.66 -8.80 1.06
N LEU A 362 -24.34 -8.64 0.94
CA LEU A 362 -23.44 -8.46 2.09
C LEU A 362 -23.65 -7.11 2.80
N GLU A 363 -24.17 -6.10 2.10
CA GLU A 363 -24.49 -4.78 2.68
C GLU A 363 -25.64 -4.82 3.69
N PHE A 364 -26.45 -5.89 3.69
CA PHE A 364 -27.53 -6.10 4.65
C PHE A 364 -27.11 -6.92 5.87
N LEU A 365 -25.85 -7.37 5.94
CA LEU A 365 -25.34 -8.05 7.11
C LEU A 365 -25.08 -7.05 8.25
N PRO A 366 -25.68 -7.23 9.44
CA PRO A 366 -25.45 -6.33 10.57
C PRO A 366 -23.97 -6.32 10.98
N LYS A 367 -23.40 -5.13 11.08
CA LYS A 367 -22.04 -4.90 11.62
C LYS A 367 -22.15 -4.29 13.01
N SER A 368 -21.16 -4.58 13.86
CA SER A 368 -21.06 -3.94 15.17
C SER A 368 -20.92 -2.42 15.01
N ALA A 369 -21.65 -1.66 15.83
CA ALA A 369 -21.68 -0.19 15.81
C ALA A 369 -20.30 0.46 15.98
N LYS A 370 -19.33 -0.25 16.57
CA LYS A 370 -17.94 0.21 16.68
C LYS A 370 -17.24 0.41 15.33
N TYR A 371 -17.73 -0.23 14.26
CA TYR A 371 -17.20 -0.09 12.91
C TYR A 371 -17.99 0.90 12.07
N LYS A 372 -18.97 1.60 12.65
CA LYS A 372 -19.78 2.59 11.96
C LYS A 372 -18.93 3.82 11.65
N GLU A 373 -18.78 4.11 10.37
CA GLU A 373 -18.04 5.28 9.89
C GLU A 373 -18.97 6.43 9.50
N TRP A 374 -20.18 6.11 9.03
CA TRP A 374 -21.10 7.10 8.47
C TRP A 374 -22.14 7.55 9.51
N PRO A 375 -22.21 8.85 9.86
CA PRO A 375 -23.05 9.35 10.95
C PRO A 375 -24.54 9.00 10.81
N GLU A 376 -25.09 9.10 9.59
CA GLU A 376 -26.51 8.92 9.25
C GLU A 376 -26.99 7.48 9.44
N ARG A 377 -26.09 6.50 9.60
CA ARG A 377 -26.47 5.12 9.87
C ARG A 377 -26.98 4.97 11.30
N LYS A 378 -28.21 4.44 11.40
CA LYS A 378 -28.89 4.19 12.67
C LYS A 378 -28.33 2.93 13.32
N VAL A 379 -28.08 3.02 14.63
CA VAL A 379 -27.62 1.91 15.45
C VAL A 379 -28.80 1.36 16.24
N TYR A 380 -29.02 0.06 16.14
CA TYR A 380 -30.03 -0.67 16.89
C TYR A 380 -29.35 -1.83 17.61
N PHE A 381 -29.52 -1.91 18.94
CA PHE A 381 -28.96 -2.99 19.77
C PHE A 381 -27.44 -3.21 19.60
N GLY A 382 -26.66 -2.14 19.37
CA GLY A 382 -25.22 -2.22 19.17
C GLY A 382 -24.77 -2.67 17.77
N PHE A 383 -25.71 -2.79 16.82
CA PHE A 383 -25.46 -3.12 15.42
C PHE A 383 -26.03 -2.06 14.48
N TYR A 384 -25.50 -2.00 13.26
CA TYR A 384 -26.02 -1.17 12.18
C TYR A 384 -25.96 -1.91 10.85
N ILE A 385 -26.75 -1.47 9.88
CA ILE A 385 -26.70 -1.95 8.50
C ILE A 385 -25.84 -0.98 7.68
N PRO A 386 -24.77 -1.45 7.02
CA PRO A 386 -23.89 -0.60 6.19
C PRO A 386 -24.60 0.04 4.99
N ASP A 387 -25.39 -0.74 4.25
CA ASP A 387 -26.22 -0.26 3.14
C ASP A 387 -25.47 0.65 2.14
N CYS A 388 -24.26 0.27 1.74
CA CYS A 388 -23.40 1.07 0.85
C CYS A 388 -23.04 2.44 1.43
N GLU A 389 -22.75 2.50 2.73
CA GLU A 389 -22.28 3.73 3.35
C GLU A 389 -21.04 4.30 2.64
N PRO A 390 -21.05 5.60 2.31
CA PRO A 390 -19.88 6.29 1.78
C PRO A 390 -18.69 6.26 2.74
N ARG A 391 -17.50 6.57 2.23
CA ARG A 391 -16.30 6.74 3.06
C ARG A 391 -16.25 8.17 3.56
N PRO A 392 -16.10 8.42 4.87
CA PRO A 392 -15.96 9.77 5.39
C PRO A 392 -14.59 10.36 5.02
N ILE A 393 -14.64 11.50 4.32
CA ILE A 393 -13.48 12.32 3.97
C ILE A 393 -13.35 13.42 5.04
N PRO A 394 -12.18 13.57 5.69
CA PRO A 394 -12.00 14.64 6.67
C PRO A 394 -11.98 16.02 6.00
N GLU A 395 -12.38 17.05 6.74
CA GLU A 395 -12.20 18.45 6.30
C GLU A 395 -10.70 18.75 6.12
N GLY A 396 -10.38 19.55 5.11
CA GLY A 396 -9.00 19.85 4.72
C GLY A 396 -8.28 18.69 4.00
N ALA A 397 -8.97 17.60 3.65
CA ALA A 397 -8.38 16.51 2.89
C ALA A 397 -7.88 16.96 1.51
N HIS A 398 -6.90 16.24 0.98
CA HIS A 398 -6.41 16.44 -0.37
C HIS A 398 -7.33 15.72 -1.38
N VAL A 399 -7.96 16.47 -2.26
CA VAL A 399 -8.85 15.94 -3.30
C VAL A 399 -8.22 16.20 -4.66
N HIS A 400 -8.08 15.14 -5.46
CA HIS A 400 -7.51 15.27 -6.79
C HIS A 400 -8.48 15.98 -7.74
N GLU A 401 -7.94 16.83 -8.60
CA GLU A 401 -8.69 17.64 -9.55
C GLU A 401 -9.58 16.81 -10.50
N SER A 402 -9.29 15.52 -10.70
CA SER A 402 -10.16 14.60 -11.46
C SER A 402 -11.59 14.51 -10.89
N VAL A 403 -11.77 14.62 -9.57
CA VAL A 403 -13.10 14.65 -8.93
C VAL A 403 -13.86 15.90 -9.39
N LEU A 404 -13.22 17.06 -9.33
CA LEU A 404 -13.83 18.35 -9.67
C LEU A 404 -14.15 18.44 -11.17
N LYS A 405 -13.23 17.99 -12.02
CA LYS A 405 -13.44 17.94 -13.47
C LYS A 405 -14.57 17.00 -13.85
N ARG A 406 -14.69 15.83 -13.20
CA ARG A 406 -15.84 14.95 -13.39
C ARG A 406 -17.14 15.60 -12.95
N MET A 407 -17.19 16.25 -11.78
CA MET A 407 -18.39 16.97 -11.31
C MET A 407 -18.84 18.08 -12.29
N ALA A 408 -17.89 18.74 -12.94
CA ALA A 408 -18.16 19.80 -13.91
C ALA A 408 -18.75 19.27 -15.22
N VAL A 409 -18.37 18.05 -15.64
CA VAL A 409 -18.81 17.46 -16.92
C VAL A 409 -20.01 16.53 -16.74
N GLU A 410 -20.11 15.82 -15.62
CA GLU A 410 -21.15 14.85 -15.31
C GLU A 410 -22.12 15.44 -14.24
N PRO A 411 -23.33 15.86 -14.61
CA PRO A 411 -24.29 16.47 -13.68
C PRO A 411 -24.70 15.55 -12.52
N ASP A 412 -24.75 14.24 -12.76
CA ASP A 412 -25.18 13.23 -11.80
C ASP A 412 -24.06 12.82 -10.81
N TYR A 413 -22.81 13.19 -11.10
CA TYR A 413 -21.69 12.88 -10.24
C TYR A 413 -21.59 13.92 -9.12
N ARG A 414 -22.21 13.64 -7.97
CA ARG A 414 -22.18 14.48 -6.76
C ARG A 414 -21.82 13.63 -5.54
N PRO A 415 -20.52 13.40 -5.27
CA PRO A 415 -20.09 12.59 -4.12
C PRO A 415 -20.61 13.21 -2.82
N VAL A 416 -21.49 12.49 -2.13
CA VAL A 416 -22.12 12.96 -0.88
C VAL A 416 -21.15 13.10 0.29
N ASN A 417 -19.97 12.50 0.14
CA ASN A 417 -18.88 12.50 1.12
C ASN A 417 -17.80 13.55 0.82
N LEU A 418 -17.96 14.37 -0.22
CA LEU A 418 -17.05 15.47 -0.48
C LEU A 418 -17.17 16.52 0.64
N PRO A 419 -16.07 16.89 1.32
CA PRO A 419 -16.10 17.86 2.42
C PRO A 419 -16.33 19.27 1.88
N LYS A 420 -16.64 20.22 2.77
CA LYS A 420 -16.81 21.62 2.38
C LYS A 420 -15.46 22.27 2.07
N ASP A 421 -14.46 21.97 2.89
CA ASP A 421 -13.11 22.47 2.76
C ASP A 421 -12.17 21.32 2.35
N TYR A 422 -11.44 21.50 1.26
CA TYR A 422 -10.43 20.55 0.77
C TYR A 422 -9.31 21.27 0.03
N VAL A 423 -8.16 20.61 -0.04
CA VAL A 423 -7.00 21.07 -0.81
C VAL A 423 -6.99 20.36 -2.16
N THR A 424 -7.01 21.11 -3.26
CA THR A 424 -6.97 20.50 -4.60
C THR A 424 -5.56 20.06 -4.97
N VAL A 425 -5.40 18.80 -5.37
CA VAL A 425 -4.17 18.27 -5.97
C VAL A 425 -4.32 18.32 -7.50
N PRO A 426 -3.43 19.00 -8.22
CA PRO A 426 -3.57 19.20 -9.66
C PRO A 426 -3.40 17.91 -10.45
N MET A 427 -4.02 17.85 -11.62
CA MET A 427 -3.80 16.76 -12.58
C MET A 427 -2.33 16.70 -13.02
N PRO A 428 -1.81 15.51 -13.36
CA PRO A 428 -0.49 15.40 -13.96
C PRO A 428 -0.45 16.13 -15.32
N VAL A 429 0.66 16.80 -15.61
CA VAL A 429 0.88 17.49 -16.88
C VAL A 429 1.46 16.52 -17.91
N GLY A 430 0.77 16.38 -19.05
CA GLY A 430 1.17 15.48 -20.12
C GLY A 430 2.47 15.90 -20.83
N PRO A 431 3.23 14.95 -21.40
CA PRO A 431 4.50 15.24 -22.07
C PRO A 431 4.38 16.15 -23.30
N GLN A 432 3.19 16.29 -23.92
CA GLN A 432 2.98 17.25 -25.02
C GLN A 432 2.89 18.71 -24.55
N HIS A 433 2.51 18.95 -23.29
CA HIS A 433 2.47 20.30 -22.72
C HIS A 433 3.82 20.75 -22.16
N ALA A 434 4.65 19.82 -21.67
CA ALA A 434 5.99 20.13 -21.15
C ALA A 434 6.99 20.60 -22.22
N GLU A 435 6.82 20.17 -23.47
CA GLU A 435 7.64 20.62 -24.61
C GLU A 435 7.30 22.06 -25.06
N ALA A 436 6.12 22.60 -24.69
CA ALA A 436 5.73 23.97 -25.03
C ALA A 436 6.32 25.02 -24.06
N GLU A 437 6.58 24.66 -22.80
CA GLU A 437 7.17 25.57 -21.81
C GLU A 437 8.71 25.68 -21.91
N THR A 438 9.37 24.72 -22.56
CA THR A 438 10.84 24.71 -22.73
C THR A 438 11.34 25.44 -23.98
N VAL A 439 10.45 25.95 -24.82
CA VAL A 439 10.79 26.74 -26.03
C VAL A 439 10.60 28.26 -25.79
N GLY A 440 10.27 28.66 -24.57
CA GLY A 440 10.07 30.05 -24.16
C GLY A 440 11.07 30.56 -23.12
N VAL A 441 12.38 30.43 -23.37
CA VAL A 441 13.44 31.23 -22.69
C VAL A 441 14.48 31.65 -23.72
#